data_AF-A0A2W5PR05-F1
#
_entry.id   AF-A0A2W5PR05-F1
#
_cell.length_a   1.000
_cell.length_b   1.000
_cell.length_c   1.000
_cell.angle_alpha   90.00
_cell.angle_beta   90.00
_cell.angle_gamma   90.00
#
_symmetry.space_group_name_H-M   'P 1'
#
loop_
_entity.id
_entity.type
_entity.pdbx_description
1 polymer ?
#
loop_
_entity_poly.entity_id
_entity_poly.type
_entity_poly.pdbx_seq_one_letter_code
_entity_poly.pdbx_strand_id
1 'polypeptide(L)' 'MKTSTWTPEARDRLYAACANAISEAGPERESLFLARLALLLFEQLGDEAQGHRALANALEALPVPSLSAYEHQGD' A
#
# COMPACT_ATOMS: atom_id res chain seq x y z
N MET A 1 -0.83 -22.83 5.42
CA MET A 1 -0.24 -21.65 4.74
C MET A 1 -0.86 -21.58 3.34
N LYS A 2 -1.74 -20.61 3.05
CA LYS A 2 -2.34 -20.48 1.71
C LYS A 2 -1.32 -19.79 0.80
N THR A 3 -0.56 -20.57 0.03
CA THR A 3 0.22 -20.03 -1.09
C THR A 3 -0.76 -19.65 -2.18
N SER A 4 -1.23 -18.40 -2.16
CA SER A 4 -1.99 -17.85 -3.28
C SER A 4 -1.04 -17.72 -4.47
N THR A 5 -1.03 -18.71 -5.36
CA THR A 5 -0.22 -18.70 -6.57
C THR A 5 -0.94 -17.86 -7.63
N TRP A 6 -0.64 -16.58 -7.68
CA TRP A 6 -1.14 -15.69 -8.73
C TRP A 6 -0.34 -15.96 -10.02
N THR A 7 -1.00 -16.05 -11.17
CA THR A 7 -0.26 -15.94 -12.44
C THR A 7 0.32 -14.53 -12.57
N PRO A 8 1.46 -14.34 -13.26
CA PRO A 8 2.03 -13.03 -13.48
C PRO A 8 1.02 -12.03 -14.06
N GLU A 9 0.22 -12.45 -15.04
CA GLU A 9 -0.76 -11.60 -15.71
C GLU A 9 -1.93 -11.23 -14.79
N ALA A 10 -2.34 -12.14 -13.90
CA ALA A 10 -3.37 -11.83 -12.91
C ALA A 10 -2.86 -10.82 -11.88
N ARG A 11 -1.58 -10.91 -11.49
CA ARG A 11 -0.93 -9.96 -10.60
C ARG A 11 -0.82 -8.59 -11.25
N ASP A 12 -0.36 -8.52 -12.49
CA ASP A 12 -0.20 -7.27 -13.23
C ASP A 12 -1.55 -6.57 -13.43
N ARG A 13 -2.60 -7.31 -13.78
CA ARG A 13 -3.95 -6.75 -13.90
C ARG A 13 -4.46 -6.17 -12.59
N LEU A 14 -4.22 -6.84 -11.46
CA LEU A 14 -4.63 -6.29 -10.17
C LEU A 14 -3.82 -5.03 -9.84
N TYR A 15 -2.51 -5.03 -10.05
CA TYR A 15 -1.68 -3.87 -9.78
C TYR A 15 -2.10 -2.67 -10.63
N ALA A 16 -2.40 -2.88 -11.91
CA ALA A 16 -2.97 -1.83 -12.76
C ALA A 16 -4.33 -1.33 -12.24
N ALA A 17 -5.22 -2.24 -11.81
CA ALA A 17 -6.51 -1.86 -11.24
C ALA A 17 -6.36 -1.05 -9.95
N CYS A 18 -5.42 -1.42 -9.07
CA CYS A 18 -5.11 -0.67 -7.86
C CYS A 18 -4.60 0.75 -8.18
N ALA A 19 -3.65 0.88 -9.11
CA ALA A 19 -3.11 2.18 -9.51
C ALA A 19 -4.19 3.08 -10.12
N ASN A 20 -5.07 2.52 -10.95
CA ASN A 20 -6.21 3.25 -11.52
C ASN A 20 -7.19 3.71 -10.44
N ALA A 21 -7.53 2.85 -9.48
CA ALA A 21 -8.43 3.20 -8.39
C ALA A 21 -7.86 4.31 -7.48
N ILE A 22 -6.55 4.28 -7.20
CA ILE A 22 -5.86 5.35 -6.48
C ILE A 22 -5.94 6.67 -7.26
N SER A 23 -5.66 6.62 -8.56
CA SER A 23 -5.73 7.79 -9.45
C SER A 23 -7.15 8.37 -9.52
N GLU A 24 -8.17 7.50 -9.56
CA GLU A 24 -9.59 7.89 -9.57
C GLU A 24 -10.04 8.49 -8.23
N ALA A 25 -9.53 7.98 -7.10
CA ALA A 25 -9.78 8.57 -5.79
C ALA A 25 -9.29 10.03 -5.74
N GLY A 26 -8.15 10.33 -6.39
CA GLY A 26 -7.54 11.64 -6.45
C GLY A 26 -6.77 12.02 -5.18
N PRO A 27 -5.87 13.01 -5.25
CA PRO A 27 -4.91 13.31 -4.18
C PRO A 27 -5.58 13.70 -2.85
N GLU A 28 -6.73 14.36 -2.89
CA GLU A 28 -7.45 14.78 -1.68
C GLU A 28 -8.04 13.61 -0.88
N ARG A 29 -8.36 12.50 -1.56
CA ARG A 29 -9.04 11.34 -0.96
C ARG A 29 -8.19 10.07 -0.97
N GLU A 30 -7.01 10.12 -1.56
CA GLU A 30 -6.10 8.97 -1.68
C GLU A 30 -5.85 8.30 -0.32
N SER A 31 -5.52 9.08 0.71
CA SER A 31 -5.28 8.54 2.05
C SER A 31 -6.51 7.84 2.64
N LEU A 32 -7.70 8.42 2.45
CA LEU A 32 -8.96 7.82 2.91
C LEU A 32 -9.28 6.54 2.14
N PHE A 33 -9.08 6.54 0.82
CA PHE A 33 -9.24 5.37 -0.03
C PHE A 33 -8.31 4.23 0.40
N LEU A 34 -7.02 4.52 0.58
CA LEU A 34 -6.01 3.55 1.00
C LEU A 34 -6.30 2.99 2.39
N ALA A 35 -6.70 3.84 3.34
CA ALA A 35 -7.09 3.39 4.68
C ALA A 35 -8.30 2.44 4.62
N ARG A 36 -9.33 2.80 3.84
CA ARG A 36 -10.51 1.94 3.65
C ARG A 36 -10.17 0.62 2.97
N LEU A 37 -9.34 0.65 1.93
CA LEU A 37 -8.89 -0.55 1.22
C LEU A 37 -8.12 -1.49 2.16
N ALA A 38 -7.21 -0.95 2.97
CA ALA A 38 -6.44 -1.74 3.94
C ALA A 38 -7.35 -2.43 4.97
N LEU A 39 -8.33 -1.70 5.53
CA LEU A 39 -9.29 -2.27 6.48
C LEU A 39 -10.08 -3.44 5.88
N LEU A 40 -10.62 -3.26 4.67
CA LEU A 40 -11.34 -4.33 3.97
C LEU A 40 -10.44 -5.55 3.71
N LEU A 41 -9.17 -5.34 3.35
CA LEU A 41 -8.24 -6.44 3.14
C LEU A 41 -7.90 -7.18 4.46
N PHE A 42 -7.79 -6.47 5.58
CA PHE A 42 -7.58 -7.09 6.89
C PHE A 42 -8.80 -7.90 7.35
N GLU A 43 -10.01 -7.42 7.09
CA GLU A 43 -11.24 -8.20 7.33
C GLU A 43 -11.24 -9.51 6.52
N GLN A 44 -10.80 -9.46 5.25
CA GLN A 44 -10.68 -10.65 4.41
C GLN A 44 -9.54 -11.58 4.84
N LEU A 45 -8.49 -11.04 5.46
CA LEU A 45 -7.37 -11.82 6.00
C LEU A 45 -7.78 -12.60 7.25
N GLY A 46 -8.59 -12.00 8.12
CA GLY A 46 -9.18 -12.66 9.30
C GLY A 46 -8.18 -13.13 10.36
N ASP A 47 -6.93 -12.68 10.31
CA ASP A 47 -5.84 -13.10 11.20
C ASP A 47 -5.08 -11.87 11.71
N GLU A 48 -5.20 -11.62 13.01
CA GLU A 48 -4.58 -10.48 13.72
C GLU A 48 -3.04 -10.51 13.62
N ALA A 49 -2.43 -11.68 13.81
CA ALA A 49 -0.98 -11.81 13.79
C ALA A 49 -0.41 -11.62 12.37
N GLN A 50 -1.15 -12.02 11.34
CA GLN A 50 -0.80 -11.71 9.95
C GLN A 50 -1.02 -10.22 9.63
N GLY A 51 -2.07 -9.60 10.18
CA GLY A 51 -2.32 -8.17 10.07
C GLY A 51 -1.18 -7.33 10.63
N HIS A 52 -0.75 -7.61 11.86
CA HIS A 52 0.39 -6.93 12.48
C HIS A 52 1.70 -7.12 11.70
N ARG A 53 1.96 -8.31 11.15
CA ARG A 53 3.13 -8.55 10.30
C ARG A 53 3.09 -7.73 9.00
N ALA A 54 1.92 -7.64 8.36
CA ALA A 54 1.76 -6.84 7.16
C ALA A 54 2.01 -5.34 7.43
N LEU A 55 1.52 -4.82 8.56
CA LEU A 55 1.79 -3.44 9.00
C LEU A 55 3.28 -3.19 9.23
N ALA A 56 3.97 -4.09 9.95
CA ALA A 56 5.40 -3.96 10.20
C ALA A 56 6.20 -3.95 8.89
N ASN A 57 5.92 -4.88 7.97
CA ASN A 57 6.58 -4.94 6.67
C ASN A 57 6.34 -3.67 5.84
N ALA A 58 5.12 -3.12 5.86
CA ALA A 58 4.80 -1.89 5.16
C ALA A 58 5.57 -0.70 5.71
N LEU A 59 5.72 -0.60 7.05
CA LEU A 59 6.49 0.46 7.71
C LEU A 59 7.99 0.36 7.43
N GLU A 60 8.57 -0.86 7.44
CA GLU A 60 9.99 -1.08 7.12
C GLU A 60 10.34 -0.68 5.69
N ALA A 61 9.41 -0.85 4.74
CA ALA A 61 9.63 -0.51 3.34
C ALA A 61 9.49 0.99 3.03
N LEU A 62 9.02 1.81 3.99
CA LEU A 62 8.95 3.25 3.78
C LEU A 62 10.37 3.84 3.78
N PRO A 63 10.78 4.55 2.71
CA PRO A 63 12.06 5.23 2.72
C PRO A 63 12.08 6.25 3.86
N VAL A 64 13.09 6.16 4.72
CA VAL A 64 13.32 7.19 5.74
C VAL A 64 13.63 8.48 4.98
N PRO A 65 12.89 9.59 5.21
CA PRO A 65 13.24 10.86 4.60
C PRO A 65 14.66 11.22 5.02
N SER A 66 15.60 11.13 4.08
CA SER A 66 16.95 11.62 4.30
C SER A 66 16.88 13.14 4.33
N LEU A 67 17.33 13.74 5.44
CA LEU A 67 17.29 15.19 5.70
C LEU A 67 17.99 16.04 4.61
N SER A 68 18.77 15.42 3.72
CA SER A 68 19.44 16.07 2.58
C SER A 68 18.51 16.54 1.46
N ALA A 69 17.22 16.19 1.46
CA ALA A 69 16.28 16.67 0.43
C ALA A 69 15.70 18.07 0.72
N TYR A 70 15.86 18.60 1.94
CA TYR A 70 15.31 19.91 2.33
C TYR A 70 16.29 21.08 2.17
N GLU A 71 17.58 20.83 1.87
CA GLU A 71 18.61 21.89 1.81
C GLU A 71 18.72 22.63 0.46
N HIS A 72 17.86 22.33 -0.54
CA HIS A 72 17.95 22.98 -1.87
C HIS A 72 16.76 23.87 -2.26
N GLN A 73 15.96 24.30 -1.30
CA GLN A 73 14.92 25.31 -1.52
C GLN A 73 15.17 26.52 -0.61
N GLY A 74 16.30 27.19 -0.83
CA GLY A 74 16.73 28.33 -0.04
C GLY A 74 17.96 29.02 -0.61
N ASP A 75 17.89 29.49 -1.85
CA ASP A 75 18.66 30.63 -2.37
C ASP A 75 17.79 31.40 -3.37
#